data_AF-A0A3Q2Z5Q7-F1
#
_entry.id   AF-A0A3Q2Z5Q7-F1
#
_cell.length_a   1.000
_cell.length_b   1.000
_cell.length_c   1.000
_cell.angle_alpha   90.00
_cell.angle_beta   90.00
_cell.angle_gamma   90.00
#
_symmetry.space_group_name_H-M   'P 1'
#
loop_
_entity.id
_entity.type
_entity.pdbx_description
1 polymer ?
#
loop_
_entity_poly.entity_id
_entity_poly.type
_entity_poly.pdbx_seq_one_letter_code
_entity_poly.pdbx_strand_id
1 'polypeptide(L)'
;MEEFINSDKGRVTIYSIQGCPHCRQAKAFLAPLGIPVCDVDLNEHPELQAPVKKLTGRVTVPQIFFNSLYIGGIEKLRKMTPEELQKLVKMVKEEPLTADAPPLPEGKQSPGAALDTDSGEKTSELSLLLRELILKLFSEHLSADGKSVDYKGMSANPAFQRYSELAIQLQRVKLLSLSREETLAFFINIYNALVIHGYLRMGAPTNTWQRYRFFNYVSYLIGGEVFTLQDIENGVLRGNRKGVAQFRRPFSKTDPRLQLALKDVEPLIHFALNCGAKGCPPIKTYTPQDIDKQLRTAAEAFLENDDACVVDSGKKEVRLSQIFKWYKVDFGGTDEKLLKWVLKHMSDSPKKTSLKGVLAAGKAKVSFLPYDWSSNSSH
;
A
#
# COMPACT_ATOMS: atom_id res chain seq x y z
N MET A 1 13.77 -2.26 19.94
CA MET A 1 14.13 -1.67 21.23
C MET A 1 13.46 -0.30 21.25
N GLU A 2 12.15 -0.33 21.48
CA GLU A 2 11.37 0.86 21.84
C GLU A 2 11.61 1.09 23.33
N GLU A 3 12.15 2.25 23.66
CA GLU A 3 11.86 2.92 24.93
C GLU A 3 11.71 4.42 24.60
N PHE A 4 10.82 5.08 25.35
CA PHE A 4 10.70 6.53 25.54
C PHE A 4 9.72 7.34 24.65
N ILE A 5 8.40 7.16 24.87
CA ILE A 5 7.58 8.34 25.24
C ILE A 5 7.66 8.44 26.76
N ASN A 6 8.71 9.11 27.21
CA ASN A 6 8.84 9.93 28.42
C ASN A 6 10.35 10.02 28.69
N SER A 7 11.03 10.95 28.03
CA SER A 7 12.37 11.29 28.50
C SER A 7 12.50 12.80 28.47
N ASP A 8 12.95 13.32 29.59
CA ASP A 8 13.53 14.63 29.85
C ASP A 8 14.66 15.01 28.87
N LYS A 9 14.43 14.92 27.56
CA LYS A 9 15.42 15.12 26.51
C LYS A 9 14.94 16.17 25.51
N GLY A 10 15.88 16.98 25.10
CA GLY A 10 15.70 18.14 24.24
C GLY A 10 15.22 17.84 22.81
N ARG A 11 14.89 18.90 22.08
CA ARG A 11 14.52 18.86 20.65
C ARG A 11 15.11 20.05 19.88
N VAL A 12 15.28 19.89 18.58
CA VAL A 12 15.52 21.00 17.66
C VAL A 12 14.20 21.40 17.01
N THR A 13 13.86 22.68 17.00
CA THR A 13 12.67 23.19 16.31
C THR A 13 13.09 24.07 15.14
N ILE A 14 12.56 23.81 13.96
CA ILE A 14 12.76 24.64 12.76
C ILE A 14 11.41 25.16 12.27
N TYR A 15 11.24 26.48 12.29
CA TYR A 15 10.12 27.13 11.61
C TYR A 15 10.48 27.35 10.15
N SER A 16 9.68 26.80 9.24
CA SER A 16 9.94 26.82 7.81
C SER A 16 8.71 27.22 7.00
N ILE A 17 8.89 27.38 5.69
CA ILE A 17 7.81 27.61 4.72
C ILE A 17 8.06 26.70 3.51
N GLN A 18 6.99 26.15 2.93
CA GLN A 18 7.07 25.35 1.70
C GLN A 18 7.83 26.06 0.56
N GLY A 19 8.68 25.32 -0.13
CA GLY A 19 9.45 25.82 -1.28
C GLY A 19 10.69 26.66 -0.95
N CYS A 20 10.93 27.02 0.33
CA CYS A 20 12.08 27.82 0.71
C CYS A 20 13.42 27.03 0.57
N PRO A 21 14.38 27.49 -0.26
CA PRO A 21 15.68 26.83 -0.43
C PRO A 21 16.50 26.77 0.86
N HIS A 22 16.51 27.85 1.66
CA HIS A 22 17.25 27.91 2.91
C HIS A 22 16.68 26.97 3.98
N CYS A 23 15.36 26.74 3.99
CA CYS A 23 14.73 25.77 4.87
C CYS A 23 15.12 24.33 4.50
N ARG A 24 15.16 24.00 3.20
CA ARG A 24 15.62 22.68 2.74
C ARG A 24 17.08 22.44 3.12
N GLN A 25 17.94 23.45 2.95
CA GLN A 25 19.36 23.35 3.34
C GLN A 25 19.52 23.17 4.86
N ALA A 26 18.72 23.85 5.67
CA ALA A 26 18.73 23.65 7.13
C ALA A 26 18.34 22.23 7.55
N LYS A 27 17.27 21.68 6.96
CA LYS A 27 16.83 20.31 7.24
C LYS A 27 17.89 19.28 6.84
N ALA A 28 18.51 19.46 5.66
CA ALA A 28 19.59 18.61 5.19
C ALA A 28 20.85 18.69 6.08
N PHE A 29 21.16 19.87 6.63
CA PHE A 29 22.28 20.06 7.55
C PHE A 29 22.05 19.39 8.91
N LEU A 30 20.82 19.39 9.42
CA LEU A 30 20.47 18.82 10.72
C LEU A 30 20.26 17.30 10.68
N ALA A 31 19.82 16.74 9.55
CA ALA A 31 19.59 15.30 9.36
C ALA A 31 20.75 14.38 9.81
N PRO A 32 22.03 14.63 9.46
CA PRO A 32 23.14 13.77 9.88
C PRO A 32 23.51 13.89 11.37
N LEU A 33 22.96 14.87 12.11
CA LEU A 33 23.26 15.05 13.53
C LEU A 33 22.56 14.03 14.44
N GLY A 34 21.58 13.29 13.89
CA GLY A 34 20.89 12.20 14.60
C GLY A 34 20.15 12.66 15.86
N ILE A 35 19.66 13.91 15.85
CA ILE A 35 18.87 14.52 16.94
C ILE A 35 17.42 14.75 16.49
N PRO A 36 16.44 14.76 17.42
CA PRO A 36 15.05 15.02 17.07
C PRO A 36 14.87 16.44 16.49
N VAL A 37 14.41 16.54 15.24
CA VAL A 37 14.10 17.82 14.58
C VAL A 37 12.60 17.91 14.33
N CYS A 38 11.96 18.89 14.95
CA CYS A 38 10.57 19.26 14.76
C CYS A 38 10.47 20.39 13.74
N ASP A 39 9.86 20.12 12.60
CA ASP A 39 9.66 21.07 11.52
C ASP A 39 8.23 21.62 11.56
N VAL A 40 8.10 22.94 11.69
CA VAL A 40 6.83 23.65 11.80
C VAL A 40 6.66 24.54 10.58
N ASP A 41 5.72 24.22 9.71
CA ASP A 41 5.42 25.04 8.55
C ASP A 41 4.53 26.23 8.93
N LEU A 42 5.05 27.45 8.77
CA LEU A 42 4.34 28.68 9.10
C LEU A 42 3.22 29.02 8.11
N ASN A 43 3.16 28.40 6.92
CA ASN A 43 2.00 28.52 6.03
C ASN A 43 0.83 27.65 6.52
N GLU A 44 1.12 26.49 7.11
CA GLU A 44 0.11 25.58 7.66
C GLU A 44 -0.35 26.04 9.05
N HIS A 45 0.52 26.76 9.77
CA HIS A 45 0.28 27.30 11.11
C HIS A 45 0.50 28.83 11.17
N PRO A 46 -0.36 29.64 10.49
CA PRO A 46 -0.22 31.09 10.49
C PRO A 46 -0.32 31.71 11.89
N GLU A 47 -1.00 31.05 12.83
CA GLU A 47 -1.11 31.44 14.24
C GLU A 47 0.25 31.52 14.95
N LEU A 48 1.24 30.76 14.49
CA LEU A 48 2.59 30.74 15.07
C LEU A 48 3.50 31.85 14.52
N GLN A 49 3.12 32.55 13.46
CA GLN A 49 3.95 33.62 12.87
C GLN A 49 4.18 34.79 13.84
N ALA A 50 3.14 35.22 14.57
CA ALA A 50 3.25 36.32 15.53
C ALA A 50 4.07 35.93 16.79
N PRO A 51 3.84 34.76 17.43
CA PRO A 51 4.72 34.25 18.50
C PRO A 51 6.17 34.10 18.08
N VAL A 52 6.46 33.52 16.90
CA VAL A 52 7.83 33.33 16.41
C VAL A 52 8.51 34.66 16.13
N LYS A 53 7.79 35.64 15.57
CA LYS A 53 8.32 37.00 15.39
C LYS A 53 8.65 37.67 16.72
N LYS A 54 7.82 37.47 17.76
CA LYS A 54 8.06 38.00 19.11
C LYS A 54 9.30 37.36 19.76
N LEU A 55 9.53 36.07 19.54
CA LEU A 55 10.67 35.33 20.11
C LEU A 55 11.99 35.58 19.37
N THR A 56 11.96 35.73 18.04
CA THR A 56 13.17 35.83 17.20
C THR A 56 13.50 37.26 16.76
N GLY A 57 12.54 38.18 16.85
CA GLY A 57 12.61 39.52 16.28
C GLY A 57 12.58 39.56 14.75
N ARG A 58 12.38 38.42 14.07
CA ARG A 58 12.50 38.28 12.61
C ARG A 58 11.27 37.57 12.03
N VAL A 59 10.94 37.91 10.80
CA VAL A 59 9.87 37.25 10.01
C VAL A 59 10.41 36.30 8.95
N THR A 60 11.72 36.30 8.73
CA THR A 60 12.39 35.45 7.73
C THR A 60 12.39 34.00 8.17
N VAL A 61 12.48 33.04 7.24
CA VAL A 61 12.66 31.61 7.52
C VAL A 61 13.94 31.09 6.84
N PRO A 62 14.58 30.02 7.35
CA PRO A 62 14.23 29.25 8.54
C PRO A 62 14.59 29.95 9.86
N GLN A 63 13.84 29.66 10.93
CA GLN A 63 14.20 30.00 12.30
C GLN A 63 14.42 28.75 13.13
N ILE A 64 15.63 28.56 13.64
CA ILE A 64 16.08 27.30 14.23
C ILE A 64 16.39 27.50 15.70
N PHE A 65 15.89 26.57 16.52
CA PHE A 65 16.06 26.51 17.96
C PHE A 65 16.60 25.14 18.36
N PHE A 66 17.51 25.12 19.33
CA PHE A 66 17.92 23.91 20.05
C PHE A 66 17.38 24.05 21.48
N ASN A 67 16.42 23.22 21.87
CA ASN A 67 15.58 23.46 23.05
C ASN A 67 14.96 24.87 22.99
N SER A 68 15.23 25.71 24.00
CA SER A 68 14.83 27.12 24.04
C SER A 68 15.85 28.07 23.41
N LEU A 69 17.04 27.59 23.03
CA LEU A 69 18.11 28.43 22.51
C LEU A 69 17.90 28.74 21.02
N TYR A 70 17.64 30.01 20.73
CA TYR A 70 17.51 30.51 19.37
C TYR A 70 18.86 30.63 18.66
N ILE A 71 19.02 29.87 17.57
CA ILE A 71 20.24 29.89 16.76
C ILE A 71 20.11 30.90 15.62
N GLY A 72 18.97 30.96 14.95
CA GLY A 72 18.74 31.77 13.75
C GLY A 72 18.52 30.94 12.49
N GLY A 73 18.92 31.46 11.34
CA GLY A 73 18.83 30.75 10.06
C GLY A 73 20.03 29.85 9.75
N ILE A 74 19.99 29.21 8.58
CA ILE A 74 21.02 28.26 8.13
C ILE A 74 22.43 28.86 8.02
N GLU A 75 22.55 30.15 7.70
CA GLU A 75 23.86 30.81 7.60
C GLU A 75 24.60 30.83 8.94
N LYS A 76 23.86 30.95 10.04
CA LYS A 76 24.44 30.95 11.38
C LYS A 76 24.85 29.54 11.80
N LEU A 77 24.08 28.52 11.44
CA LEU A 77 24.47 27.12 11.63
C LEU A 77 25.74 26.74 10.86
N ARG A 78 25.91 27.22 9.62
CA ARG A 78 27.10 26.91 8.80
C ARG A 78 28.37 27.62 9.27
N LYS A 79 28.23 28.71 10.02
CA LYS A 79 29.36 29.47 10.60
C LYS A 79 29.81 28.92 11.96
N MET A 80 29.06 27.99 12.55
CA MET A 80 29.44 27.36 13.81
C MET A 80 30.60 26.40 13.60
N THR A 81 31.50 26.39 14.57
CA THR A 81 32.56 25.40 14.67
C THR A 81 31.98 24.01 15.01
N PRO A 82 32.65 22.91 14.63
CA PRO A 82 32.24 21.57 15.02
C PRO A 82 32.05 21.41 16.54
N GLU A 83 32.86 22.07 17.35
CA GLU A 83 32.82 22.04 18.81
C GLU A 83 31.55 22.70 19.36
N GLU A 84 31.17 23.85 18.81
CA GLU A 84 29.92 24.54 19.16
C GLU A 84 28.69 23.70 18.79
N LEU A 85 28.71 23.08 17.60
CA LEU A 85 27.62 22.23 17.14
C LEU A 85 27.48 20.97 17.98
N GLN A 86 28.60 20.33 18.35
CA GLN A 86 28.60 19.18 19.25
C GLN A 86 28.06 19.55 20.64
N LYS A 87 28.37 20.74 21.15
CA LYS A 87 27.81 21.23 22.43
C LYS A 87 26.30 21.38 22.36
N LEU A 88 25.76 21.90 21.26
CA LEU A 88 24.31 22.02 21.04
C LEU A 88 23.63 20.65 20.91
N VAL A 89 24.25 19.72 20.18
CA VAL A 89 23.79 18.33 20.05
C VAL A 89 23.77 17.63 21.42
N LYS A 90 24.81 17.84 22.24
CA LYS A 90 24.90 17.29 23.60
C LYS A 90 23.81 17.87 24.51
N MET A 91 23.60 19.18 24.48
CA MET A 91 22.52 19.86 25.21
C MET A 91 21.15 19.28 24.87
N VAL A 92 20.85 19.07 23.59
CA VAL A 92 19.58 18.46 23.15
C VAL A 92 19.45 16.99 23.62
N LYS A 93 20.57 16.28 23.82
CA LYS A 93 20.53 14.88 24.28
C LYS A 93 20.44 14.73 25.80
N GLU A 94 20.95 15.70 26.56
CA GLU A 94 21.16 15.59 28.01
C GLU A 94 20.22 16.48 28.83
N GLU A 95 19.72 17.59 28.27
CA GLU A 95 18.89 18.55 29.00
C GLU A 95 17.41 18.44 28.61
N PRO A 96 16.48 18.42 29.59
CA PRO A 96 15.05 18.47 29.34
C PRO A 96 14.59 19.79 28.72
N LEU A 97 13.45 19.73 28.04
CA LEU A 97 12.77 20.91 27.52
C LEU A 97 12.28 21.79 28.68
N THR A 98 12.74 23.03 28.70
CA THR A 98 12.28 24.08 29.62
C THR A 98 10.93 24.64 29.19
N ALA A 99 10.18 25.25 30.13
CA ALA A 99 8.87 25.87 29.85
C ALA A 99 8.93 26.97 28.77
N ASP A 100 10.10 27.57 28.55
CA ASP A 100 10.36 28.58 27.52
C ASP A 100 10.64 27.99 26.13
N ALA A 101 10.22 26.74 25.87
CA ALA A 101 10.43 26.08 24.58
C ALA A 101 9.64 26.77 23.46
N PRO A 102 10.16 26.76 22.22
CA PRO A 102 9.49 27.38 21.08
C PRO A 102 8.08 26.79 20.88
N PRO A 103 7.06 27.64 20.62
CA PRO A 103 5.66 27.23 20.57
C PRO A 103 5.40 26.27 19.41
N LEU A 104 4.74 25.15 19.70
CA LEU A 104 4.26 24.22 18.70
C LEU A 104 2.76 24.45 18.46
N PRO A 105 2.20 23.94 17.34
CA PRO A 105 0.77 23.98 17.13
C PRO A 105 0.03 23.32 18.30
N GLU A 106 -0.98 23.98 18.86
CA GLU A 106 -1.76 23.43 19.97
C GLU A 106 -2.64 22.27 19.48
N GLY A 107 -2.29 21.05 19.88
CA GLY A 107 -3.14 19.86 19.74
C GLY A 107 -4.05 19.71 20.96
N LYS A 108 -5.37 19.62 20.75
CA LYS A 108 -6.33 19.19 21.79
C LYS A 108 -5.90 17.84 22.39
N GLN A 109 -5.65 17.78 23.70
CA GLN A 109 -5.41 16.55 24.48
C GLN A 109 -6.73 15.74 24.60
N SER A 110 -6.82 14.52 24.04
CA SER A 110 -6.70 13.16 24.68
C SER A 110 -7.88 12.72 25.60
N PRO A 111 -8.32 11.44 25.59
CA PRO A 111 -7.50 10.31 26.09
C PRO A 111 -7.54 8.97 25.32
N GLY A 112 -6.37 8.32 25.23
CA GLY A 112 -6.26 6.85 25.23
C GLY A 112 -5.72 6.18 23.95
N ALA A 113 -4.42 5.91 23.93
CA ALA A 113 -3.70 4.93 23.08
C ALA A 113 -3.84 5.05 21.55
N ALA A 114 -2.86 5.69 20.90
CA ALA A 114 -2.54 5.41 19.51
C ALA A 114 -1.02 5.44 19.32
N LEU A 115 -0.47 4.27 18.99
CA LEU A 115 0.84 4.06 18.35
C LEU A 115 0.92 4.90 17.05
N ASP A 116 2.08 4.92 16.38
CA ASP A 116 2.33 5.55 15.06
C ASP A 116 1.35 5.13 13.93
N THR A 117 0.06 5.38 14.11
CA THR A 117 -1.02 5.06 13.18
C THR A 117 -1.22 6.18 12.18
N ASP A 118 -0.92 7.43 12.52
CA ASP A 118 -1.31 8.59 11.69
C ASP A 118 -0.79 8.55 10.23
N SER A 119 0.39 7.99 9.96
CA SER A 119 0.92 7.92 8.57
C SER A 119 0.51 6.65 7.81
N GLY A 120 0.42 5.50 8.50
CA GLY A 120 -0.03 4.23 7.92
C GLY A 120 -1.55 4.20 7.72
N GLU A 121 -2.30 4.79 8.65
CA GLU A 121 -3.73 5.01 8.60
C GLU A 121 -4.10 5.94 7.44
N LYS A 122 -3.41 7.08 7.28
CA LYS A 122 -3.59 7.96 6.10
C LYS A 122 -3.28 7.26 4.78
N THR A 123 -2.24 6.41 4.74
CA THR A 123 -1.87 5.65 3.53
C THR A 123 -2.93 4.61 3.19
N SER A 124 -3.42 3.89 4.20
CA SER A 124 -4.47 2.88 4.09
C SER A 124 -5.80 3.51 3.68
N GLU A 125 -6.18 4.63 4.31
CA GLU A 125 -7.37 5.42 4.00
C GLU A 125 -7.37 5.90 2.55
N LEU A 126 -6.24 6.40 2.05
CA LEU A 126 -6.13 6.82 0.64
C LEU A 126 -6.41 5.64 -0.32
N SER A 127 -5.88 4.46 -0.04
CA SER A 127 -6.12 3.27 -0.88
C SER A 127 -7.58 2.81 -0.84
N LEU A 128 -8.21 2.91 0.34
CA LEU A 128 -9.63 2.60 0.55
C LEU A 128 -10.51 3.56 -0.23
N LEU A 129 -10.30 4.87 -0.08
CA LEU A 129 -11.04 5.91 -0.80
C LEU A 129 -10.93 5.74 -2.32
N LEU A 130 -9.73 5.46 -2.83
CA LEU A 130 -9.54 5.17 -4.26
C LEU A 130 -10.36 3.95 -4.70
N ARG A 131 -10.31 2.88 -3.92
CA ARG A 131 -11.04 1.64 -4.23
C ARG A 131 -12.56 1.82 -4.15
N GLU A 132 -13.06 2.56 -3.17
CA GLU A 132 -14.49 2.85 -3.02
C GLU A 132 -15.01 3.72 -4.16
N LEU A 133 -14.30 4.79 -4.51
CA LEU A 133 -14.69 5.67 -5.61
C LEU A 133 -14.74 4.94 -6.94
N ILE A 134 -13.72 4.13 -7.26
CA ILE A 134 -13.70 3.42 -8.54
C ILE A 134 -14.78 2.34 -8.60
N LEU A 135 -15.12 1.71 -7.47
CA LEU A 135 -16.23 0.75 -7.40
C LEU A 135 -17.58 1.42 -7.53
N LYS A 136 -17.78 2.58 -6.90
CA LYS A 136 -18.98 3.38 -7.03
C LYS A 136 -19.21 3.76 -8.49
N LEU A 137 -18.18 4.33 -9.12
CA LEU A 137 -18.20 4.66 -10.54
C LEU A 137 -18.49 3.44 -11.42
N PHE A 138 -17.84 2.30 -11.15
CA PHE A 138 -18.06 1.07 -11.91
C PHE A 138 -19.51 0.59 -11.78
N SER A 139 -20.07 0.64 -10.58
CA SER A 139 -21.46 0.24 -10.32
C SER A 139 -22.48 1.16 -10.97
N GLU A 140 -22.25 2.47 -11.00
CA GLU A 140 -23.14 3.46 -11.62
C GLU A 140 -23.20 3.32 -13.15
N HIS A 141 -22.17 2.76 -13.76
CA HIS A 141 -22.04 2.62 -15.22
C HIS A 141 -22.09 1.15 -15.68
N LEU A 142 -22.40 0.21 -14.78
CA LEU A 142 -22.61 -1.19 -15.12
C LEU A 142 -24.00 -1.35 -15.76
N SER A 143 -24.10 -2.07 -16.87
CA SER A 143 -25.37 -2.37 -17.51
C SER A 143 -26.28 -3.16 -16.57
N ALA A 144 -27.60 -3.06 -16.77
CA ALA A 144 -28.59 -3.72 -15.93
C ALA A 144 -28.44 -5.24 -15.87
N ASP A 145 -27.85 -5.86 -16.90
CA ASP A 145 -27.54 -7.29 -16.94
C ASP A 145 -26.20 -7.67 -16.29
N GLY A 146 -25.44 -6.69 -15.80
CA GLY A 146 -24.14 -6.87 -15.17
C GLY A 146 -23.01 -7.28 -16.11
N LYS A 147 -23.21 -7.26 -17.43
CA LYS A 147 -22.27 -7.83 -18.41
C LYS A 147 -21.36 -6.82 -19.09
N SER A 148 -21.75 -5.54 -19.13
CA SER A 148 -21.01 -4.49 -19.83
C SER A 148 -20.91 -3.24 -18.96
N VAL A 149 -19.87 -2.43 -19.15
CA VAL A 149 -19.65 -1.20 -18.40
C VAL A 149 -19.50 -0.06 -19.38
N ASP A 150 -20.25 1.03 -19.18
CA ASP A 150 -20.09 2.26 -19.95
C ASP A 150 -18.84 3.03 -19.49
N TYR A 151 -17.68 2.58 -19.97
CA TYR A 151 -16.40 3.22 -19.69
C TYR A 151 -16.34 4.67 -20.20
N LYS A 152 -17.09 5.00 -21.27
CA LYS A 152 -17.13 6.37 -21.81
C LYS A 152 -17.85 7.29 -20.84
N GLY A 153 -19.05 6.92 -20.39
CA GLY A 153 -19.80 7.67 -19.37
C GLY A 153 -19.01 7.80 -18.07
N MET A 154 -18.38 6.71 -17.62
CA MET A 154 -17.58 6.70 -16.39
C MET A 154 -16.39 7.66 -16.47
N SER A 155 -15.75 7.79 -17.64
CA SER A 155 -14.62 8.71 -17.85
C SER A 155 -15.02 10.19 -17.85
N ALA A 156 -16.28 10.51 -18.18
CA ALA A 156 -16.82 11.86 -18.17
C ALA A 156 -17.41 12.26 -16.81
N ASN A 157 -17.54 11.32 -15.86
CA ASN A 157 -18.13 11.56 -14.56
C ASN A 157 -17.18 12.39 -13.66
N PRO A 158 -17.66 13.47 -12.99
CA PRO A 158 -16.83 14.27 -12.08
C PRO A 158 -16.16 13.46 -10.95
N ALA A 159 -16.76 12.36 -10.50
CA ALA A 159 -16.13 11.49 -9.52
C ALA A 159 -14.87 10.79 -10.05
N PHE A 160 -14.74 10.60 -11.37
CA PHE A 160 -13.51 10.08 -11.97
C PHE A 160 -12.38 11.12 -12.00
N GLN A 161 -12.71 12.41 -12.15
CA GLN A 161 -11.75 13.49 -11.93
C GLN A 161 -11.24 13.47 -10.49
N ARG A 162 -12.14 13.35 -9.51
CA ARG A 162 -11.76 13.22 -8.10
C ARG A 162 -10.90 12.00 -7.81
N TYR A 163 -11.22 10.84 -8.40
CA TYR A 163 -10.39 9.65 -8.34
C TYR A 163 -8.98 9.92 -8.88
N SER A 164 -8.86 10.60 -10.02
CA SER A 164 -7.58 10.95 -10.64
C SER A 164 -6.74 11.88 -9.73
N GLU A 165 -7.36 12.86 -9.09
CA GLU A 165 -6.71 13.75 -8.11
C GLU A 165 -6.18 13.00 -6.89
N LEU A 166 -6.96 12.06 -6.35
CA LEU A 166 -6.53 11.21 -5.24
C LEU A 166 -5.40 10.25 -5.67
N ALA A 167 -5.45 9.72 -6.89
CA ALA A 167 -4.39 8.85 -7.41
C ALA A 167 -3.06 9.61 -7.53
N ILE A 168 -3.09 10.91 -7.82
CA ILE A 168 -1.89 11.78 -7.80
C ILE A 168 -1.28 11.87 -6.39
N GLN A 169 -2.07 11.77 -5.33
CA GLN A 169 -1.55 11.81 -3.95
C GLN A 169 -0.73 10.57 -3.58
N LEU A 170 -0.90 9.45 -4.30
CA LEU A 170 -0.10 8.24 -4.11
C LEU A 170 1.40 8.51 -4.17
N GLN A 171 1.85 9.50 -4.94
CA GLN A 171 3.27 9.83 -5.04
C GLN A 171 3.89 10.28 -3.69
N ARG A 172 3.07 10.68 -2.70
CA ARG A 172 3.51 11.23 -1.41
C ARG A 172 3.38 10.26 -0.24
N VAL A 173 2.82 9.06 -0.45
CA VAL A 173 2.60 8.09 0.63
C VAL A 173 3.93 7.53 1.14
N LYS A 174 3.99 7.21 2.43
CA LYS A 174 5.16 6.59 3.07
C LYS A 174 4.93 5.08 3.17
N LEU A 175 5.67 4.31 2.38
CA LEU A 175 5.48 2.86 2.26
C LEU A 175 6.37 2.04 3.21
N LEU A 176 7.54 2.57 3.56
CA LEU A 176 8.56 1.81 4.32
C LEU A 176 8.17 1.56 5.79
N SER A 177 7.19 2.30 6.31
CA SER A 177 6.67 2.15 7.68
C SER A 177 5.44 1.24 7.76
N LEU A 178 4.96 0.70 6.64
CA LEU A 178 3.75 -0.13 6.66
C LEU A 178 4.03 -1.51 7.25
N SER A 179 3.13 -1.97 8.10
CA SER A 179 3.04 -3.36 8.53
C SER A 179 2.72 -4.29 7.34
N ARG A 180 2.78 -5.61 7.57
CA ARG A 180 2.35 -6.61 6.58
C ARG A 180 0.89 -6.37 6.17
N GLU A 181 0.04 -6.17 7.17
CA GLU A 181 -1.40 -6.03 7.00
C GLU A 181 -1.76 -4.76 6.23
N GLU A 182 -1.12 -3.64 6.56
CA GLU A 182 -1.26 -2.39 5.80
C GLU A 182 -0.73 -2.52 4.38
N THR A 183 0.42 -3.19 4.19
CA THR A 183 0.99 -3.43 2.86
C THR A 183 0.03 -4.25 1.99
N LEU A 184 -0.51 -5.34 2.52
CA LEU A 184 -1.49 -6.18 1.81
C LEU A 184 -2.74 -5.39 1.44
N ALA A 185 -3.38 -4.75 2.42
CA ALA A 185 -4.62 -3.99 2.19
C ALA A 185 -4.39 -2.86 1.17
N PHE A 186 -3.33 -2.07 1.34
CA PHE A 186 -2.95 -0.98 0.45
C PHE A 186 -2.75 -1.47 -0.98
N PHE A 187 -1.83 -2.41 -1.19
CA PHE A 187 -1.46 -2.82 -2.55
C PHE A 187 -2.54 -3.63 -3.26
N ILE A 188 -3.36 -4.40 -2.54
CA ILE A 188 -4.52 -5.09 -3.14
C ILE A 188 -5.57 -4.07 -3.61
N ASN A 189 -5.89 -3.06 -2.78
CA ASN A 189 -6.83 -2.01 -3.16
C ASN A 189 -6.30 -1.21 -4.36
N ILE A 190 -5.03 -0.81 -4.32
CA ILE A 190 -4.40 -0.06 -5.42
C ILE A 190 -4.34 -0.88 -6.70
N TYR A 191 -3.95 -2.16 -6.64
CA TYR A 191 -3.95 -3.05 -7.81
C TYR A 191 -5.35 -3.12 -8.43
N ASN A 192 -6.36 -3.44 -7.63
CA ASN A 192 -7.74 -3.58 -8.09
C ASN A 192 -8.31 -2.27 -8.67
N ALA A 193 -7.92 -1.12 -8.10
CA ALA A 193 -8.31 0.18 -8.62
C ALA A 193 -7.57 0.51 -9.94
N LEU A 194 -6.28 0.21 -10.01
CA LEU A 194 -5.43 0.45 -11.19
C LEU A 194 -5.87 -0.39 -12.40
N VAL A 195 -6.33 -1.62 -12.20
CA VAL A 195 -6.92 -2.43 -13.30
C VAL A 195 -8.11 -1.70 -13.93
N ILE A 196 -9.06 -1.23 -13.12
CA ILE A 196 -10.26 -0.54 -13.63
C ILE A 196 -9.87 0.80 -14.26
N HIS A 197 -8.96 1.56 -13.64
CA HIS A 197 -8.46 2.80 -14.23
C HIS A 197 -7.76 2.55 -15.58
N GLY A 198 -6.96 1.49 -15.69
CA GLY A 198 -6.34 1.07 -16.94
C GLY A 198 -7.39 0.76 -18.02
N TYR A 199 -8.45 0.01 -17.68
CA TYR A 199 -9.54 -0.29 -18.62
C TYR A 199 -10.27 0.98 -19.08
N LEU A 200 -10.50 1.93 -18.18
CA LEU A 200 -11.11 3.21 -18.54
C LEU A 200 -10.26 4.03 -19.53
N ARG A 201 -8.95 4.07 -19.32
CA ARG A 201 -8.05 4.92 -20.12
C ARG A 201 -7.59 4.27 -21.41
N MET A 202 -7.42 2.95 -21.42
CA MET A 202 -6.80 2.22 -22.53
C MET A 202 -7.68 1.13 -23.14
N GLY A 203 -8.86 0.88 -22.58
CA GLY A 203 -9.70 -0.26 -22.93
C GLY A 203 -9.23 -1.57 -22.29
N ALA A 204 -10.13 -2.56 -22.26
CA ALA A 204 -9.80 -3.90 -21.80
C ALA A 204 -8.94 -4.63 -22.86
N PRO A 205 -7.87 -5.35 -22.47
CA PRO A 205 -7.05 -6.09 -23.42
C PRO A 205 -7.83 -7.27 -24.01
N THR A 206 -7.87 -7.38 -25.34
CA THR A 206 -8.66 -8.41 -26.05
C THR A 206 -7.85 -9.63 -26.49
N ASN A 207 -6.53 -9.57 -26.36
CA ASN A 207 -5.63 -10.68 -26.71
C ASN A 207 -4.42 -10.77 -25.78
N THR A 208 -3.67 -11.87 -25.88
CA THR A 208 -2.54 -12.18 -25.00
C THR A 208 -1.44 -11.12 -25.01
N TRP A 209 -1.12 -10.53 -26.16
CA TRP A 209 -0.07 -9.53 -26.26
C TRP A 209 -0.49 -8.19 -25.64
N GLN A 210 -1.72 -7.75 -25.92
CA GLN A 210 -2.30 -6.58 -25.24
C GLN A 210 -2.37 -6.78 -23.73
N ARG A 211 -2.73 -7.99 -23.28
CA ARG A 211 -2.75 -8.35 -21.86
C ARG A 211 -1.35 -8.27 -21.25
N TYR A 212 -0.36 -8.86 -21.90
CA TYR A 212 1.03 -8.75 -21.48
C TYR A 212 1.45 -7.28 -21.33
N ARG A 213 1.18 -6.43 -22.33
CA ARG A 213 1.49 -5.00 -22.24
C ARG A 213 0.73 -4.31 -21.11
N PHE A 214 -0.56 -4.59 -20.98
CA PHE A 214 -1.40 -4.00 -19.95
C PHE A 214 -0.79 -4.20 -18.56
N PHE A 215 -0.49 -5.46 -18.19
CA PHE A 215 0.06 -5.75 -16.86
C PHE A 215 1.50 -5.25 -16.65
N ASN A 216 2.29 -5.06 -17.72
CA ASN A 216 3.69 -4.60 -17.62
C ASN A 216 3.89 -3.08 -17.82
N TYR A 217 2.87 -2.33 -18.25
CA TYR A 217 2.99 -0.88 -18.50
C TYR A 217 1.94 -0.02 -17.78
N VAL A 218 0.78 -0.58 -17.41
CA VAL A 218 -0.18 0.14 -16.57
C VAL A 218 0.43 0.31 -15.18
N SER A 219 0.62 1.55 -14.74
CA SER A 219 1.35 1.86 -13.51
C SER A 219 0.86 3.11 -12.80
N TYR A 220 1.15 3.20 -11.51
CA TYR A 220 1.11 4.43 -10.73
C TYR A 220 2.48 4.84 -10.22
N LEU A 221 2.66 6.14 -9.95
CA LEU A 221 3.74 6.68 -9.15
C LEU A 221 3.30 6.65 -7.67
N ILE A 222 3.93 5.80 -6.87
CA ILE A 222 3.56 5.56 -5.46
C ILE A 222 4.81 5.76 -4.59
N GLY A 223 4.75 6.69 -3.64
CA GLY A 223 5.87 6.98 -2.74
C GLY A 223 7.17 7.36 -3.46
N GLY A 224 7.06 8.00 -4.63
CA GLY A 224 8.20 8.41 -5.46
C GLY A 224 8.70 7.35 -6.46
N GLU A 225 8.15 6.14 -6.44
CA GLU A 225 8.56 5.03 -7.31
C GLU A 225 7.43 4.57 -8.23
N VAL A 226 7.76 4.10 -9.44
CA VAL A 226 6.75 3.61 -10.40
C VAL A 226 6.43 2.15 -10.09
N PHE A 227 5.15 1.81 -9.97
CA PHE A 227 4.66 0.45 -9.76
C PHE A 227 3.68 0.06 -10.86
N THR A 228 4.08 -0.91 -11.68
CA THR A 228 3.17 -1.58 -12.63
C THR A 228 2.26 -2.57 -11.90
N LEU A 229 1.18 -3.02 -12.55
CA LEU A 229 0.37 -4.14 -12.01
C LEU A 229 1.23 -5.38 -11.73
N GLN A 230 2.17 -5.69 -12.63
CA GLN A 230 3.11 -6.78 -12.44
C GLN A 230 3.98 -6.56 -11.18
N ASP A 231 4.50 -5.34 -10.99
CA ASP A 231 5.36 -5.01 -9.85
C ASP A 231 4.60 -5.16 -8.53
N ILE A 232 3.33 -4.73 -8.49
CA ILE A 232 2.49 -4.84 -7.30
C ILE A 232 2.21 -6.31 -6.97
N GLU A 233 1.70 -7.07 -7.94
CA GLU A 233 1.36 -8.49 -7.73
C GLU A 233 2.61 -9.32 -7.40
N ASN A 234 3.60 -9.30 -8.30
CA ASN A 234 4.71 -10.24 -8.26
C ASN A 234 5.89 -9.72 -7.43
N GLY A 235 6.10 -8.41 -7.45
CA GLY A 235 7.20 -7.73 -6.77
C GLY A 235 6.91 -7.54 -5.29
N VAL A 236 5.75 -6.94 -4.97
CA VAL A 236 5.36 -6.62 -3.60
C VAL A 236 4.63 -7.79 -2.94
N LEU A 237 3.42 -8.13 -3.41
CA LEU A 237 2.52 -9.08 -2.75
C LEU A 237 3.01 -10.54 -2.80
N ARG A 238 3.69 -10.96 -3.88
CA ARG A 238 4.28 -12.32 -3.98
C ARG A 238 5.73 -12.39 -3.51
N GLY A 239 6.23 -11.40 -2.76
CA GLY A 239 7.59 -11.43 -2.21
C GLY A 239 8.67 -11.51 -3.29
N ASN A 240 8.57 -10.66 -4.31
CA ASN A 240 9.48 -10.58 -5.44
C ASN A 240 9.68 -11.91 -6.20
N ARG A 241 8.59 -12.69 -6.35
CA ARG A 241 8.59 -13.91 -7.15
C ARG A 241 8.48 -13.60 -8.64
N LYS A 242 8.95 -14.55 -9.44
CA LYS A 242 8.82 -14.50 -10.89
C LYS A 242 7.34 -14.62 -11.29
N GLY A 243 6.86 -13.70 -12.11
CA GLY A 243 5.51 -13.72 -12.67
C GLY A 243 5.34 -14.80 -13.75
N VAL A 244 4.08 -15.07 -14.10
CA VAL A 244 3.74 -15.98 -15.20
C VAL A 244 4.27 -15.41 -16.51
N ALA A 245 4.91 -16.26 -17.32
CA ALA A 245 5.55 -15.89 -18.59
C ALA A 245 6.64 -14.79 -18.48
N GLN A 246 7.08 -14.43 -17.27
CA GLN A 246 8.22 -13.56 -17.07
C GLN A 246 9.51 -14.38 -17.11
N PHE A 247 10.66 -13.75 -17.33
CA PHE A 247 11.97 -14.42 -17.27
C PHE A 247 12.75 -14.09 -16.00
N ARG A 248 12.53 -12.90 -15.41
CA ARG A 248 13.24 -12.36 -14.26
C ARG A 248 12.27 -12.01 -13.13
N ARG A 249 12.83 -11.81 -11.93
CA ARG A 249 12.08 -11.22 -10.81
C ARG A 249 11.80 -9.73 -11.12
N PRO A 250 10.66 -9.18 -10.64
CA PRO A 250 10.32 -7.77 -10.83
C PRO A 250 11.41 -6.82 -10.34
N PHE A 251 11.90 -7.03 -9.12
CA PHE A 251 12.86 -6.14 -8.47
C PHE A 251 14.26 -6.77 -8.37
N SER A 252 15.28 -6.00 -8.74
CA SER A 252 16.68 -6.38 -8.56
C SER A 252 17.12 -6.15 -7.10
N LYS A 253 18.32 -6.63 -6.72
CA LYS A 253 18.86 -6.42 -5.36
C LYS A 253 19.11 -4.96 -4.99
N THR A 254 19.30 -4.10 -6.00
CA THR A 254 19.55 -2.66 -5.83
C THR A 254 18.29 -1.83 -6.07
N ASP A 255 17.17 -2.47 -6.39
CA ASP A 255 15.89 -1.78 -6.60
C ASP A 255 15.33 -1.36 -5.24
N PRO A 256 15.08 -0.06 -4.99
CA PRO A 256 14.57 0.41 -3.70
C PRO A 256 13.20 -0.18 -3.36
N ARG A 257 12.39 -0.54 -4.37
CA ARG A 257 11.06 -1.14 -4.20
C ARG A 257 11.13 -2.55 -3.60
N LEU A 258 12.30 -3.21 -3.67
CA LEU A 258 12.50 -4.53 -3.06
C LEU A 258 12.24 -4.53 -1.55
N GLN A 259 12.47 -3.41 -0.86
CA GLN A 259 12.27 -3.30 0.58
C GLN A 259 10.79 -3.43 0.99
N LEU A 260 9.88 -3.22 0.05
CA LEU A 260 8.43 -3.35 0.24
C LEU A 260 7.92 -4.77 -0.03
N ALA A 261 8.74 -5.64 -0.61
CA ALA A 261 8.35 -7.01 -0.90
C ALA A 261 8.01 -7.76 0.39
N LEU A 262 6.86 -8.44 0.42
CA LEU A 262 6.49 -9.26 1.55
C LEU A 262 7.57 -10.33 1.79
N LYS A 263 7.96 -10.49 3.05
CA LYS A 263 8.97 -11.49 3.46
C LYS A 263 8.51 -12.91 3.11
N ASP A 264 7.24 -13.17 3.41
CA ASP A 264 6.56 -14.43 3.12
C ASP A 264 5.51 -14.22 2.04
N VAL A 265 5.39 -15.19 1.15
CA VAL A 265 4.36 -15.15 0.11
C VAL A 265 3.01 -15.43 0.72
N GLU A 266 2.06 -14.56 0.44
CA GLU A 266 0.66 -14.71 0.80
C GLU A 266 -0.11 -15.30 -0.39
N PRO A 267 -0.43 -16.61 -0.43
CA PRO A 267 -1.09 -17.22 -1.58
C PRO A 267 -2.54 -16.78 -1.73
N LEU A 268 -3.17 -16.26 -0.67
CA LEU A 268 -4.58 -15.86 -0.70
C LEU A 268 -4.83 -14.61 -1.54
N ILE A 269 -3.79 -13.81 -1.84
CA ILE A 269 -3.92 -12.65 -2.73
C ILE A 269 -4.49 -13.03 -4.11
N HIS A 270 -4.25 -14.26 -4.57
CA HIS A 270 -4.69 -14.75 -5.88
C HIS A 270 -6.22 -14.72 -6.05
N PHE A 271 -6.95 -14.75 -4.93
CA PHE A 271 -8.41 -14.67 -4.89
C PHE A 271 -8.91 -13.26 -4.61
N ALA A 272 -8.00 -12.32 -4.30
CA ALA A 272 -8.30 -10.93 -3.99
C ALA A 272 -7.96 -9.96 -5.13
N LEU A 273 -6.97 -10.32 -5.95
CA LEU A 273 -6.54 -9.55 -7.11
C LEU A 273 -7.49 -9.84 -8.28
N ASN A 274 -8.47 -8.95 -8.43
CA ASN A 274 -9.51 -9.03 -9.43
C ASN A 274 -8.89 -8.86 -10.84
N CYS A 275 -8.73 -9.97 -11.56
CA CYS A 275 -8.17 -9.98 -12.91
C CYS A 275 -9.10 -9.37 -13.99
N GLY A 276 -10.15 -8.64 -13.60
CA GLY A 276 -11.05 -7.94 -14.52
C GLY A 276 -11.84 -8.88 -15.43
N ALA A 277 -12.07 -10.13 -14.99
CA ALA A 277 -12.90 -11.12 -15.65
C ALA A 277 -14.19 -11.38 -14.85
N LYS A 278 -15.16 -12.05 -15.48
CA LYS A 278 -16.41 -12.48 -14.85
C LYS A 278 -16.10 -13.25 -13.56
N GLY A 279 -16.57 -12.73 -12.42
CA GLY A 279 -16.22 -13.25 -11.09
C GLY A 279 -15.37 -12.28 -10.25
N CYS A 280 -15.78 -11.00 -10.18
CA CYS A 280 -15.22 -10.07 -9.19
C CYS A 280 -15.16 -10.74 -7.81
N PRO A 281 -14.09 -10.54 -7.04
CA PRO A 281 -14.02 -11.08 -5.69
C PRO A 281 -15.22 -10.56 -4.88
N PRO A 282 -15.80 -11.40 -3.99
CA PRO A 282 -16.94 -11.00 -3.18
C PRO A 282 -16.62 -9.81 -2.27
N ILE A 283 -15.34 -9.66 -1.92
CA ILE A 283 -14.84 -8.56 -1.13
C ILE A 283 -14.50 -7.37 -2.02
N LYS A 284 -15.19 -6.26 -1.75
CA LYS A 284 -15.09 -5.02 -2.52
C LYS A 284 -13.83 -4.22 -2.16
N THR A 285 -13.55 -4.07 -0.87
CA THR A 285 -12.44 -3.27 -0.31
C THR A 285 -11.74 -4.07 0.79
N TYR A 286 -10.44 -3.83 0.96
CA TYR A 286 -9.61 -4.53 1.93
C TYR A 286 -9.06 -3.57 2.99
N THR A 287 -9.16 -3.91 4.26
CA THR A 287 -8.71 -3.06 5.39
C THR A 287 -7.58 -3.75 6.15
N PRO A 288 -6.60 -3.03 6.71
CA PRO A 288 -5.53 -3.66 7.50
C PRO A 288 -6.07 -4.52 8.65
N GLN A 289 -7.15 -4.09 9.31
CA GLN A 289 -7.72 -4.76 10.49
C GLN A 289 -8.34 -6.13 10.15
N ASP A 290 -8.91 -6.29 8.96
CA ASP A 290 -9.64 -7.50 8.56
C ASP A 290 -8.97 -8.26 7.42
N ILE A 291 -7.79 -7.84 6.96
CA ILE A 291 -7.16 -8.32 5.72
C ILE A 291 -7.08 -9.85 5.64
N ASP A 292 -6.60 -10.51 6.69
CA ASP A 292 -6.45 -11.96 6.69
C ASP A 292 -7.80 -12.68 6.65
N LYS A 293 -8.82 -12.13 7.32
CA LYS A 293 -10.18 -12.67 7.29
C LYS A 293 -10.81 -12.48 5.90
N GLN A 294 -10.69 -11.28 5.34
CA GLN A 294 -11.17 -10.93 4.00
C GLN A 294 -10.54 -11.81 2.92
N LEU A 295 -9.22 -12.03 2.99
CA LEU A 295 -8.49 -12.93 2.10
C LEU A 295 -8.97 -14.38 2.20
N ARG A 296 -9.21 -14.88 3.42
CA ARG A 296 -9.78 -16.23 3.63
C ARG A 296 -11.19 -16.33 3.06
N THR A 297 -12.06 -15.36 3.34
CA THR A 297 -13.42 -15.33 2.81
C THR A 297 -13.44 -15.30 1.28
N ALA A 298 -12.54 -14.52 0.65
CA ALA A 298 -12.40 -14.50 -0.80
C ALA A 298 -11.99 -15.87 -1.36
N ALA A 299 -11.03 -16.55 -0.71
CA ALA A 299 -10.59 -17.89 -1.11
C ALA A 299 -11.67 -18.96 -0.93
N GLU A 300 -12.39 -18.93 0.20
CA GLU A 300 -13.51 -19.86 0.47
C GLU A 300 -14.61 -19.72 -0.56
N ALA A 301 -15.04 -18.47 -0.84
CA ALA A 301 -16.06 -18.20 -1.85
C ALA A 301 -15.61 -18.61 -3.25
N PHE A 302 -14.33 -18.39 -3.58
CA PHE A 302 -13.77 -18.84 -4.85
C PHE A 302 -13.80 -20.37 -4.96
N LEU A 303 -13.33 -21.08 -3.94
CA LEU A 303 -13.27 -22.55 -3.93
C LEU A 303 -14.64 -23.24 -3.89
N GLU A 304 -15.67 -22.56 -3.39
CA GLU A 304 -17.04 -23.08 -3.43
C GLU A 304 -17.65 -22.98 -4.85
N ASN A 305 -17.12 -22.13 -5.74
CA ASN A 305 -17.59 -22.03 -7.11
C ASN A 305 -17.11 -23.24 -7.97
N ASP A 306 -18.01 -23.82 -8.76
CA ASP A 306 -17.71 -24.92 -9.70
C ASP A 306 -16.84 -24.48 -10.89
N ASP A 307 -16.79 -23.19 -11.21
CA ASP A 307 -15.84 -22.63 -12.18
C ASP A 307 -14.39 -22.64 -11.67
N ALA A 308 -14.21 -22.88 -10.36
CA ALA A 308 -12.91 -22.82 -9.68
C ALA A 308 -12.45 -24.15 -9.11
N CYS A 309 -13.35 -24.95 -8.55
CA CYS A 309 -13.02 -26.23 -7.95
C CYS A 309 -14.18 -27.23 -8.09
N VAL A 310 -13.92 -28.34 -8.77
CA VAL A 310 -14.85 -29.46 -8.88
C VAL A 310 -14.19 -30.73 -8.38
N VAL A 311 -14.86 -31.41 -7.46
CA VAL A 311 -14.39 -32.68 -6.87
C VAL A 311 -15.25 -33.82 -7.42
N ASP A 312 -14.64 -34.72 -8.16
CA ASP A 312 -15.26 -35.95 -8.66
C ASP A 312 -14.78 -37.14 -7.84
N SER A 313 -15.58 -37.52 -6.83
CA SER A 313 -15.28 -38.64 -5.94
C SER A 313 -15.26 -39.98 -6.66
N GLY A 314 -16.06 -40.15 -7.71
CA GLY A 314 -16.14 -41.40 -8.48
C GLY A 314 -14.88 -41.65 -9.30
N LYS A 315 -14.33 -40.59 -9.92
CA LYS A 315 -13.10 -40.65 -10.72
C LYS A 315 -11.83 -40.41 -9.91
N LYS A 316 -11.95 -40.06 -8.61
CA LYS A 316 -10.84 -39.59 -7.77
C LYS A 316 -10.08 -38.42 -8.43
N GLU A 317 -10.83 -37.50 -9.03
CA GLU A 317 -10.28 -36.37 -9.78
C GLU A 317 -10.71 -35.04 -9.16
N VAL A 318 -9.77 -34.10 -9.05
CA VAL A 318 -10.04 -32.74 -8.62
C VAL A 318 -9.67 -31.79 -9.75
N ARG A 319 -10.67 -31.10 -10.29
CA ARG A 319 -10.51 -30.10 -11.35
C ARG A 319 -10.42 -28.71 -10.73
N LEU A 320 -9.32 -28.02 -10.98
CA LEU A 320 -9.03 -26.71 -10.37
C LEU A 320 -8.90 -25.60 -11.43
N SER A 321 -9.15 -24.36 -11.04
CA SER A 321 -8.87 -23.19 -11.88
C SER A 321 -7.40 -23.14 -12.32
N GLN A 322 -7.13 -22.58 -13.50
CA GLN A 322 -5.77 -22.42 -14.04
C GLN A 322 -4.86 -21.58 -13.13
N ILE A 323 -5.42 -20.76 -12.23
CA ILE A 323 -4.65 -20.00 -11.25
C ILE A 323 -3.73 -20.92 -10.41
N PHE A 324 -4.23 -22.11 -10.06
CA PHE A 324 -3.45 -23.12 -9.34
C PHE A 324 -2.36 -23.78 -10.19
N LYS A 325 -2.51 -23.76 -11.53
CA LYS A 325 -1.48 -24.23 -12.46
C LYS A 325 -0.38 -23.19 -12.63
N TRP A 326 -0.77 -21.94 -12.89
CA TRP A 326 0.16 -20.85 -13.16
C TRP A 326 0.99 -20.47 -11.94
N TYR A 327 0.37 -20.47 -10.77
CA TYR A 327 0.99 -20.10 -9.49
C TYR A 327 1.20 -21.30 -8.57
N LYS A 328 1.36 -22.51 -9.13
CA LYS A 328 1.49 -23.77 -8.36
C LYS A 328 2.53 -23.71 -7.24
N VAL A 329 3.63 -22.98 -7.46
CA VAL A 329 4.71 -22.78 -6.48
C VAL A 329 4.25 -22.01 -5.22
N ASP A 330 3.23 -21.17 -5.34
CA ASP A 330 2.64 -20.44 -4.21
C ASP A 330 1.75 -21.35 -3.35
N PHE A 331 1.23 -22.43 -3.94
CA PHE A 331 0.37 -23.43 -3.29
C PHE A 331 1.13 -24.71 -2.88
N GLY A 332 2.46 -24.64 -2.76
CA GLY A 332 3.31 -25.74 -2.31
C GLY A 332 4.01 -26.55 -3.41
N GLY A 333 3.76 -26.27 -4.69
CA GLY A 333 4.54 -26.76 -5.83
C GLY A 333 4.22 -28.18 -6.32
N THR A 334 3.57 -29.01 -5.52
CA THR A 334 3.14 -30.37 -5.91
C THR A 334 1.62 -30.50 -5.82
N ASP A 335 1.05 -31.46 -6.57
CA ASP A 335 -0.40 -31.70 -6.54
C ASP A 335 -0.88 -32.10 -5.15
N GLU A 336 -0.10 -32.88 -4.41
CA GLU A 336 -0.43 -33.27 -3.04
C GLU A 336 -0.50 -32.06 -2.10
N LYS A 337 0.51 -31.18 -2.15
CA LYS A 337 0.53 -29.97 -1.32
C LYS A 337 -0.56 -28.99 -1.72
N LEU A 338 -0.83 -28.87 -3.03
CA LEU A 338 -1.92 -28.07 -3.57
C LEU A 338 -3.28 -28.56 -3.04
N LEU A 339 -3.58 -29.86 -3.11
CA LEU A 339 -4.86 -30.38 -2.63
C LEU A 339 -5.01 -30.24 -1.11
N LYS A 340 -3.93 -30.42 -0.34
CA LYS A 340 -3.91 -30.14 1.10
C LYS A 340 -4.17 -28.65 1.37
N TRP A 341 -3.59 -27.76 0.56
CA TRP A 341 -3.81 -26.32 0.65
C TRP A 341 -5.26 -25.96 0.33
N VAL A 342 -5.82 -26.50 -0.76
CA VAL A 342 -7.23 -26.29 -1.13
C VAL A 342 -8.14 -26.75 -0.01
N LEU A 343 -7.96 -27.98 0.49
CA LEU A 343 -8.78 -28.52 1.58
C LEU A 343 -8.78 -27.63 2.83
N LYS A 344 -7.63 -27.04 3.17
CA LYS A 344 -7.47 -26.16 4.33
C LYS A 344 -8.26 -24.84 4.19
N HIS A 345 -8.44 -24.34 2.97
CA HIS A 345 -9.05 -23.03 2.69
C HIS A 345 -10.47 -23.13 2.10
N MET A 346 -11.06 -24.33 2.07
CA MET A 346 -12.49 -24.50 1.78
C MET A 346 -13.33 -24.22 3.03
N SER A 347 -14.49 -23.59 2.81
CA SER A 347 -15.55 -23.53 3.81
C SER A 347 -16.05 -24.93 4.16
N ASP A 348 -16.71 -25.07 5.31
CA ASP A 348 -17.29 -26.35 5.71
C ASP A 348 -18.51 -26.69 4.85
N SER A 349 -18.25 -27.28 3.69
CA SER A 349 -19.23 -27.62 2.66
C SER A 349 -19.20 -29.12 2.29
N PRO A 350 -20.26 -29.65 1.64
CA PRO A 350 -20.24 -31.00 1.08
C PRO A 350 -19.05 -31.24 0.15
N LYS A 351 -18.63 -30.21 -0.59
CA LYS A 351 -17.46 -30.25 -1.49
C LYS A 351 -16.17 -30.53 -0.72
N LYS A 352 -15.99 -29.90 0.46
CA LYS A 352 -14.84 -30.15 1.35
C LYS A 352 -14.85 -31.58 1.87
N THR A 353 -16.01 -32.11 2.24
CA THR A 353 -16.17 -33.51 2.67
C THR A 353 -15.82 -34.49 1.54
N SER A 354 -16.28 -34.24 0.32
CA SER A 354 -15.91 -35.02 -0.86
C SER A 354 -14.39 -35.01 -1.10
N LEU A 355 -13.74 -33.85 -0.99
CA LEU A 355 -12.29 -33.74 -1.14
C LEU A 355 -11.54 -34.52 -0.05
N LYS A 356 -12.00 -34.48 1.21
CA LYS A 356 -11.45 -35.32 2.28
C LYS A 356 -11.53 -36.80 1.93
N GLY A 357 -12.68 -37.25 1.43
CA GLY A 357 -12.88 -38.63 0.99
C GLY A 357 -11.95 -39.04 -0.14
N VAL A 358 -11.81 -38.19 -1.16
CA VAL A 358 -10.88 -38.42 -2.29
C VAL A 358 -9.44 -38.54 -1.82
N LEU A 359 -8.99 -37.67 -0.91
CA LEU A 359 -7.63 -37.69 -0.36
C LEU A 359 -7.37 -38.89 0.56
N ALA A 360 -8.38 -39.32 1.33
CA ALA A 360 -8.28 -40.51 2.17
C ALA A 360 -8.22 -41.81 1.34
N ALA A 361 -8.85 -41.82 0.15
CA ALA A 361 -8.88 -42.95 -0.76
C ALA A 361 -7.59 -43.13 -1.61
N GLY A 362 -6.54 -42.35 -1.33
CA GLY A 362 -5.23 -42.45 -1.95
C GLY A 362 -4.88 -41.29 -2.87
N LYS A 363 -4.10 -41.56 -3.92
CA LYS A 363 -3.59 -40.53 -4.83
C LYS A 363 -4.72 -40.02 -5.73
N ALA A 364 -5.00 -38.72 -5.64
CA ALA A 364 -6.00 -38.05 -6.48
C ALA A 364 -5.36 -37.49 -7.76
N LYS A 365 -6.08 -37.58 -8.88
CA LYS A 365 -5.69 -36.92 -10.13
C LYS A 365 -6.03 -35.43 -10.04
N VAL A 366 -5.07 -34.56 -10.32
CA VAL A 366 -5.32 -33.12 -10.46
C VAL A 366 -5.36 -32.76 -11.93
N SER A 367 -6.42 -32.09 -12.35
CA SER A 367 -6.54 -31.50 -13.68
C SER A 367 -7.05 -30.06 -13.57
N PHE A 368 -7.00 -29.32 -14.67
CA PHE A 368 -7.31 -27.89 -14.66
C PHE A 368 -8.46 -27.56 -15.59
N LEU A 369 -9.40 -26.76 -15.11
CA LEU A 369 -10.55 -26.29 -15.87
C LEU A 369 -10.07 -25.41 -17.04
N PRO A 370 -10.79 -25.42 -18.19
CA PRO A 370 -10.52 -24.45 -19.25
C PRO A 370 -10.70 -23.04 -18.71
N TYR A 371 -9.80 -22.14 -19.05
CA TYR A 371 -9.88 -20.74 -18.66
C TYR A 371 -10.25 -19.90 -19.87
N ASP A 372 -11.38 -19.19 -19.77
CA ASP A 372 -11.81 -18.27 -20.79
C ASP A 372 -11.01 -16.95 -20.64
N TRP A 373 -10.25 -16.62 -21.68
CA TRP A 373 -9.45 -15.39 -21.73
C TRP A 373 -10.25 -14.19 -22.24
N SER A 374 -11.51 -14.37 -22.66
CA SER A 374 -12.34 -13.28 -23.14
C SER A 374 -12.63 -12.27 -22.01
N SER A 375 -12.32 -11.00 -22.25
CA SER A 375 -12.77 -9.90 -21.39
C SER A 375 -14.28 -9.70 -21.56
N ASN A 376 -14.98 -9.25 -20.50
CA ASN A 376 -16.40 -8.83 -20.55
C ASN A 376 -16.61 -7.53 -21.38
N SER A 377 -15.97 -7.40 -22.53
CA SER A 377 -16.16 -6.30 -23.46
C SER A 377 -16.98 -6.81 -24.64
N SER A 378 -18.30 -6.71 -24.54
CA SER A 378 -19.12 -6.53 -25.73
C SER A 378 -18.81 -5.13 -26.29
N HIS A 379 -18.53 -5.07 -27.59
CA HIS A 379 -18.17 -3.89 -28.36
C HIS A 379 -19.04 -2.66 -28.11
#